data_AF-W4VB87-F1
#
_entry.id   AF-W4VB87-F1
#
_cell.length_a   1.000
_cell.length_b   1.000
_cell.length_c   1.000
_cell.angle_alpha   90.00
_cell.angle_beta   90.00
_cell.angle_gamma   90.00
#
_symmetry.space_group_name_H-M   'P 1'
#
loop_
_entity.id
_entity.type
_entity.pdbx_description
1 polymer ?
#
loop_
_entity_poly.entity_id
_entity_poly.type
_entity_poly.pdbx_seq_one_letter_code
_entity_poly.pdbx_strand_id
1 'polypeptide(L)'
;MAHIHAYGEQCPNARPIIHLGATSCYVGDNTDIIIMTEALKLIKKKLICVISKLSDFAMKYKELPTLGYTHYQPAQLVTVGKRATLWIQDLLMDVEDLDYILANMRLLGSKVQQERRQAF
;
A
#
# COMPACT_ATOMS: atom_id res chain seq x y z
N MET A 1 -17.66 4.79 19.67
CA MET A 1 -18.91 5.08 20.41
C MET A 1 -19.27 6.56 20.44
N ALA A 2 -18.37 7.48 20.84
CA ALA A 2 -18.67 8.93 20.83
C ALA A 2 -19.14 9.46 19.46
N HIS A 3 -18.42 9.11 18.38
CA HIS A 3 -18.80 9.50 17.02
C HIS A 3 -20.13 8.91 16.53
N ILE A 4 -20.54 7.73 17.02
CA ILE A 4 -21.85 7.14 16.70
C ILE A 4 -22.96 7.96 17.36
N HIS A 5 -22.77 8.35 18.63
CA HIS A 5 -23.72 9.21 19.34
C HIS A 5 -23.86 10.57 18.64
N ALA A 6 -22.74 11.25 18.37
CA ALA A 6 -22.72 12.53 17.68
C ALA A 6 -23.39 12.44 16.29
N TYR A 7 -23.11 11.37 15.53
CA TYR A 7 -23.76 11.18 14.23
C TYR A 7 -25.26 10.91 14.35
N GLY A 8 -25.70 10.19 15.39
CA GLY A 8 -27.11 9.98 15.71
C GLY A 8 -27.87 11.25 16.10
N GLU A 9 -27.21 12.25 16.70
CA GLU A 9 -27.81 13.56 16.96
C GLU A 9 -28.06 14.35 15.68
N GLN A 10 -27.15 14.23 14.70
CA GLN A 10 -27.30 14.85 13.38
C GLN A 10 -28.33 14.10 12.50
N CYS A 11 -28.56 12.80 12.76
CA CYS A 11 -29.48 11.96 11.99
C CYS A 11 -30.55 11.29 12.87
N PRO A 12 -31.53 12.04 13.42
CA PRO A 12 -32.49 11.52 14.40
C PRO A 12 -33.27 10.29 13.92
N ASN A 13 -33.69 10.28 12.65
CA ASN A 13 -34.45 9.18 12.06
C ASN A 13 -33.61 7.90 11.88
N ALA A 14 -32.30 8.03 11.68
CA ALA A 14 -31.39 6.91 11.50
C ALA A 14 -30.74 6.45 12.80
N ARG A 15 -30.78 7.28 13.87
CA ARG A 15 -30.16 7.00 15.17
C ARG A 15 -30.39 5.56 15.70
N PRO A 16 -31.59 4.95 15.61
CA PRO A 16 -31.81 3.59 16.13
C PRO A 16 -31.10 2.48 15.34
N ILE A 17 -30.68 2.76 14.10
CA ILE A 17 -30.12 1.77 13.18
C ILE A 17 -28.65 2.02 12.81
N ILE A 18 -28.08 3.18 13.18
CA ILE A 18 -26.64 3.45 12.99
C ILE A 18 -25.84 2.43 13.79
N HIS A 19 -24.90 1.74 13.13
CA HIS A 19 -24.03 0.71 13.71
C HIS A 19 -24.74 -0.59 14.14
N LEU A 20 -26.00 -0.78 13.74
CA LEU A 20 -26.73 -2.01 14.04
C LEU A 20 -26.00 -3.25 13.51
N GLY A 21 -25.73 -4.21 14.39
CA GLY A 21 -25.05 -5.47 14.03
C GLY A 21 -23.54 -5.34 13.79
N ALA A 22 -22.95 -4.18 14.02
CA ALA A 22 -21.51 -3.94 13.86
C ALA A 22 -20.80 -3.84 15.23
N THR A 23 -19.49 -4.10 15.23
CA THR A 23 -18.58 -3.81 16.36
C THR A 23 -17.75 -2.58 16.05
N SER A 24 -17.04 -2.00 17.02
CA SER A 24 -16.16 -0.85 16.76
C SER A 24 -15.12 -1.12 15.65
N CYS A 25 -14.59 -2.35 15.58
CA CYS A 25 -13.63 -2.77 14.56
C CYS A 25 -14.24 -2.86 13.15
N TYR A 26 -15.56 -3.01 13.02
CA TYR A 26 -16.20 -2.87 11.71
C TYR A 26 -15.94 -1.48 11.11
N VAL A 27 -15.97 -0.42 11.93
CA VAL A 27 -15.70 0.93 11.42
C VAL A 27 -14.20 1.20 11.37
N GLY A 28 -13.46 0.89 12.44
CA GLY A 28 -12.02 1.15 12.53
C GLY A 28 -11.21 0.43 11.46
N ASP A 29 -11.14 -0.90 11.55
CA ASP A 29 -10.25 -1.71 10.72
C ASP A 29 -10.59 -1.62 9.22
N ASN A 30 -11.89 -1.54 8.86
CA ASN A 30 -12.26 -1.32 7.46
C ASN A 30 -11.84 0.09 6.99
N THR A 31 -11.89 1.11 7.84
CA THR A 31 -11.38 2.45 7.51
C THR A 31 -9.86 2.41 7.29
N ASP A 32 -9.13 1.73 8.18
CA ASP A 32 -7.67 1.59 8.04
C ASP A 32 -7.32 0.89 6.73
N ILE A 33 -8.01 -0.20 6.37
CA ILE A 33 -7.80 -0.91 5.10
C ILE A 33 -8.07 0.01 3.90
N ILE A 34 -9.13 0.82 3.93
CA ILE A 34 -9.42 1.79 2.86
C ILE A 34 -8.28 2.81 2.74
N ILE A 35 -7.86 3.41 3.85
CA ILE A 35 -6.79 4.42 3.87
C ILE A 35 -5.47 3.80 3.38
N MET A 36 -5.11 2.61 3.88
CA MET A 36 -3.91 1.89 3.48
C MET A 36 -3.93 1.57 1.99
N THR A 37 -5.07 1.13 1.44
CA THR A 37 -5.21 0.83 0.01
C THR A 37 -4.96 2.07 -0.85
N GLU A 38 -5.54 3.21 -0.48
CA GLU A 38 -5.31 4.47 -1.21
C GLU A 38 -3.86 4.98 -1.07
N ALA A 39 -3.26 4.83 0.12
CA ALA A 39 -1.87 5.17 0.35
C ALA A 39 -0.92 4.30 -0.51
N LEU A 40 -1.17 2.99 -0.61
CA LEU A 40 -0.39 2.08 -1.44
C LEU A 40 -0.47 2.42 -2.93
N LYS A 41 -1.66 2.80 -3.43
CA LYS A 41 -1.82 3.30 -4.81
C LYS A 41 -0.97 4.55 -5.06
N LEU A 42 -0.92 5.48 -4.10
CA LEU A 42 -0.10 6.69 -4.20
C LEU A 42 1.40 6.35 -4.18
N ILE A 43 1.82 5.44 -3.31
CA ILE A 43 3.21 4.95 -3.25
C ILE A 43 3.61 4.32 -4.57
N LYS A 44 2.78 3.42 -5.13
CA LYS A 44 3.03 2.78 -6.43
C LYS A 44 3.24 3.80 -7.53
N LYS A 45 2.40 4.85 -7.61
CA LYS A 45 2.56 5.93 -8.59
C LYS A 45 3.91 6.65 -8.45
N LYS A 46 4.36 6.91 -7.22
CA LYS A 46 5.67 7.53 -6.96
C LYS A 46 6.82 6.59 -7.32
N LEU A 47 6.71 5.31 -7.00
CA LEU A 47 7.70 4.29 -7.33
C LEU A 47 7.92 4.18 -8.85
N ILE A 48 6.83 4.12 -9.64
CA ILE A 48 6.91 4.12 -11.11
C ILE A 48 7.62 5.38 -11.63
N CYS A 49 7.38 6.55 -11.01
CA CYS A 49 8.07 7.78 -11.38
C CYS A 49 9.58 7.70 -11.10
N VAL A 50 9.97 7.15 -9.95
CA VAL A 50 11.39 6.92 -9.60
C VAL A 50 12.05 5.99 -10.62
N ILE A 51 11.40 4.87 -10.96
CA ILE A 51 11.90 3.92 -11.97
C ILE A 51 12.09 4.60 -13.34
N SER A 52 11.13 5.43 -13.76
CA SER A 52 11.25 6.20 -15.01
C SER A 52 12.47 7.13 -14.99
N LYS A 53 12.68 7.87 -13.90
CA LYS A 53 13.84 8.77 -13.77
C LYS A 53 15.17 8.03 -13.69
N LEU A 54 15.20 6.88 -13.01
CA LEU A 54 16.39 6.02 -13.01
C LEU A 54 16.66 5.40 -14.37
N SER A 55 15.62 5.09 -15.13
CA SER A 55 15.75 4.56 -16.49
C SER A 55 16.32 5.62 -17.43
N ASP A 56 15.85 6.87 -17.36
CA ASP A 56 16.46 8.01 -18.08
C ASP A 56 17.94 8.17 -17.73
N PHE A 57 18.29 8.08 -16.43
CA PHE A 57 19.67 8.11 -15.95
C PHE A 57 20.50 6.94 -16.49
N ALA A 58 19.98 5.71 -16.42
CA ALA A 58 20.68 4.52 -16.88
C ALA A 58 20.96 4.58 -18.39
N MET A 59 19.98 5.05 -19.17
CA MET A 59 20.13 5.25 -20.62
C MET A 59 21.14 6.34 -20.95
N LYS A 60 21.13 7.47 -20.23
CA LYS A 60 22.11 8.55 -20.40
C LYS A 60 23.54 8.09 -20.17
N TYR A 61 23.76 7.22 -19.18
CA TYR A 61 25.10 6.75 -18.77
C TYR A 61 25.40 5.30 -19.16
N LYS A 62 24.66 4.74 -20.13
CA LYS A 62 24.78 3.33 -20.56
C LYS A 62 26.17 2.97 -21.08
N GLU A 63 26.89 3.94 -21.64
CA GLU A 63 28.22 3.78 -22.25
C GLU A 63 29.37 4.30 -21.38
N LEU A 64 29.08 4.94 -20.23
CA LEU A 64 30.11 5.50 -19.34
C LEU A 64 30.81 4.39 -18.53
N PRO A 65 32.08 4.04 -18.80
CA PRO A 65 32.77 2.96 -18.09
C PRO A 65 33.03 3.34 -16.62
N THR A 66 32.98 2.36 -15.72
CA THR A 66 33.30 2.52 -14.30
C THR A 66 33.84 1.20 -13.73
N LEU A 67 34.70 1.27 -12.72
CA LEU A 67 35.27 0.10 -12.06
C LEU A 67 34.15 -0.70 -11.37
N GLY A 68 34.05 -2.00 -11.69
CA GLY A 68 33.16 -2.92 -10.99
C GLY A 68 33.69 -3.28 -9.61
N TYR A 69 32.81 -3.73 -8.71
CA TYR A 69 33.20 -4.19 -7.38
C TYR A 69 32.49 -5.50 -7.03
N THR A 70 33.25 -6.47 -6.51
CA THR A 70 32.73 -7.67 -5.85
C THR A 70 33.44 -7.78 -4.50
N HIS A 71 32.71 -8.08 -3.41
CA HIS A 71 33.26 -7.99 -2.04
C HIS A 71 33.90 -6.63 -1.72
N TYR A 72 33.42 -5.55 -2.36
CA TYR A 72 34.04 -4.22 -2.34
C TYR A 72 35.52 -4.17 -2.79
N GLN A 73 35.98 -5.19 -3.52
CA GLN A 73 37.28 -5.23 -4.18
C GLN A 73 37.14 -4.91 -5.67
N PRO A 74 38.16 -4.29 -6.31
CA PRO A 74 38.16 -4.03 -7.75
C PRO A 74 37.87 -5.28 -8.58
N ALA A 75 36.94 -5.16 -9.52
CA ALA A 75 36.56 -6.20 -10.46
C ALA A 75 36.54 -5.65 -11.91
N GLN A 76 36.10 -6.49 -12.86
CA GLN A 76 36.00 -6.10 -14.27
C GLN A 76 35.14 -4.83 -14.46
N LEU A 77 35.50 -4.01 -15.46
CA LEU A 77 34.76 -2.81 -15.80
C LEU A 77 33.30 -3.13 -16.15
N VAL A 78 32.42 -2.24 -15.69
CA VAL A 78 31.01 -2.16 -16.07
C VAL A 78 30.72 -0.74 -16.57
N THR A 79 29.45 -0.41 -16.82
CA THR A 79 29.05 0.99 -17.07
C THR A 79 28.19 1.52 -15.92
N VAL A 80 28.20 2.84 -15.74
CA VAL A 80 27.36 3.51 -14.73
C VAL A 80 25.89 3.20 -14.98
N GLY A 81 25.46 3.22 -16.24
CA GLY A 81 24.10 2.84 -16.61
C GLY A 81 23.78 1.38 -16.30
N LYS A 82 24.68 0.43 -16.62
CA LYS A 82 24.49 -0.99 -16.28
C LYS A 82 24.42 -1.23 -14.77
N ARG A 83 25.15 -0.46 -13.95
CA ARG A 83 25.01 -0.54 -12.50
C ARG A 83 23.63 -0.07 -12.05
N ALA A 84 23.14 1.04 -12.61
CA ALA A 84 21.82 1.58 -12.26
C ALA A 84 20.66 0.63 -12.62
N THR A 85 20.80 -0.22 -13.65
CA THR A 85 19.77 -1.21 -13.97
C THR A 85 19.57 -2.25 -12.87
N LEU A 86 20.56 -2.50 -12.01
CA LEU A 86 20.39 -3.40 -10.87
C LEU A 86 19.44 -2.79 -9.83
N TRP A 87 19.57 -1.50 -9.55
CA TRP A 87 18.63 -0.80 -8.67
C TRP A 87 17.22 -0.78 -9.26
N ILE A 88 17.11 -0.58 -10.58
CA ILE A 88 15.82 -0.61 -11.28
C ILE A 88 15.17 -1.99 -11.18
N GLN A 89 15.94 -3.08 -11.30
CA GLN A 89 15.43 -4.44 -11.16
C GLN A 89 14.81 -4.65 -9.78
N ASP A 90 15.47 -4.21 -8.70
CA ASP A 90 14.93 -4.31 -7.34
C ASP A 90 13.60 -3.55 -7.21
N LEU A 91 13.56 -2.31 -7.72
CA LEU A 91 12.34 -1.50 -7.68
C LEU A 91 11.20 -2.06 -8.56
N LEU A 92 11.52 -2.78 -9.64
CA LEU A 92 10.50 -3.47 -10.45
C LEU A 92 9.88 -4.63 -9.67
N MET A 93 10.68 -5.40 -8.93
CA MET A 93 10.17 -6.44 -8.03
C MET A 93 9.27 -5.84 -6.95
N ASP A 94 9.63 -4.68 -6.39
CA ASP A 94 8.77 -3.95 -5.43
C ASP A 94 7.42 -3.53 -6.06
N VAL A 95 7.39 -3.19 -7.36
CA VAL A 95 6.13 -2.88 -8.06
C VAL A 95 5.25 -4.12 -8.20
N GLU A 96 5.85 -5.27 -8.53
CA GLU A 96 5.13 -6.55 -8.63
C GLU A 96 4.51 -6.95 -7.30
N ASP A 97 5.24 -6.79 -6.19
CA ASP A 97 4.74 -7.03 -4.85
C ASP A 97 3.58 -6.09 -4.48
N LEU A 98 3.70 -4.79 -4.79
CA LEU A 98 2.63 -3.82 -4.58
C LEU A 98 1.37 -4.19 -5.39
N ASP A 99 1.54 -4.65 -6.63
CA ASP A 99 0.44 -5.11 -7.47
C ASP A 99 -0.25 -6.33 -6.89
N TYR A 100 0.53 -7.30 -6.42
CA TYR A 100 0.00 -8.47 -5.74
C TYR A 100 -0.80 -8.10 -4.48
N ILE A 101 -0.25 -7.24 -3.62
CA ILE A 101 -0.93 -6.81 -2.39
C ILE A 101 -2.23 -6.08 -2.75
N LEU A 102 -2.18 -5.08 -3.64
CA LEU A 102 -3.36 -4.30 -4.03
C LEU A 102 -4.47 -5.15 -4.64
N ALA A 103 -4.11 -6.16 -5.46
CA ALA A 103 -5.08 -7.08 -6.04
C ALA A 103 -5.75 -8.00 -4.99
N ASN A 104 -5.09 -8.22 -3.85
CA ASN A 104 -5.54 -9.14 -2.81
C ASN A 104 -6.02 -8.45 -1.52
N MET A 105 -6.12 -7.11 -1.50
CA MET A 105 -6.66 -6.38 -0.36
C MET A 105 -8.12 -6.79 -0.09
N ARG A 106 -8.41 -7.15 1.16
CA ARG A 106 -9.75 -7.54 1.60
C ARG A 106 -10.17 -6.72 2.81
N LEU A 107 -11.41 -6.24 2.77
CA LEU A 107 -12.06 -5.65 3.93
C LEU A 107 -12.31 -6.73 4.98
N LEU A 108 -12.28 -6.32 6.26
CA LEU A 108 -12.61 -7.19 7.40
C LEU A 108 -14.05 -7.73 7.29
N GLY A 109 -14.96 -6.92 6.74
CA GLY A 109 -16.38 -7.21 6.69
C GLY A 109 -17.07 -6.97 8.05
N SER A 110 -18.29 -7.48 8.19
CA SER A 110 -19.06 -7.43 9.45
C SER A 110 -19.33 -8.85 9.93
N LYS A 111 -18.81 -9.21 11.12
CA LYS A 111 -19.18 -10.46 11.80
C LYS A 111 -20.22 -10.16 12.88
N VAL A 112 -21.40 -10.76 12.72
CA VAL A 112 -22.41 -10.84 13.79
C VAL A 112 -22.17 -12.14 14.55
N GLN A 113 -21.76 -12.07 15.82
CA GLN A 113 -22.02 -13.20 16.72
C GLN A 113 -23.43 -12.99 17.29
N GLN A 114 -24.41 -13.55 16.57
CA GLN A 114 -25.81 -13.47 16.97
C GLN A 114 -26.09 -14.53 18.04
N GLU A 115 -25.64 -14.27 19.27
CA GLU A 115 -26.20 -14.91 20.47
C GLU A 115 -26.59 -13.82 21.47
N ARG A 116 -27.65 -13.07 21.13
CA ARG A 116 -28.58 -12.61 22.16
C ARG A 116 -29.85 -13.43 22.02
N ARG A 117 -29.86 -14.61 22.65
CA ARG A 117 -31.11 -15.21 23.13
C ARG A 117 -31.74 -14.20 24.10
N GLN A 118 -32.97 -13.81 23.78
CA GLN A 118 -34.00 -13.30 24.67
C GLN A 118 -33.57 -12.42 25.85
N ALA A 119 -33.88 -11.13 25.74
CA ALA A 119 -34.41 -10.38 26.86
C ALA A 119 -35.51 -9.47 26.29
N PHE A 120 -36.75 -9.94 26.48
CA PHE A 120 -37.92 -9.07 26.55
C PHE A 120 -37.78 -8.14 27.76
#